data_AF-X1N5M3-F1
#
_entry.id   AF-X1N5M3-F1
#
_cell.length_a   1.000
_cell.length_b   1.000
_cell.length_c   1.000
_cell.angle_alpha   90.00
_cell.angle_beta   90.00
_cell.angle_gamma   90.00
#
_symmetry.space_group_name_H-M   'P 1'
#
loop_
_entity.id
_entity.type
_entity.pdbx_description
1 polymer ?
#
loop_
_entity_poly.entity_id
_entity_poly.type
_entity_poly.pdbx_seq_one_letter_code
_entity_poly.pdbx_strand_id
1 'polypeptide(L)' 'MSANKITIICLCGHDVVLCLDGYSKEFFGYCSGCDRGWKLKAVKPKERKP' A
#
# COMPACT_ATOMS: atom_id res chain seq x y z
N MET A 1 -6.24 -12.95 -12.28
CA MET A 1 -6.05 -12.45 -10.90
C MET A 1 -6.09 -10.94 -10.95
N SER A 2 -7.06 -10.29 -10.30
CA SER A 2 -7.16 -8.83 -10.30
C SER A 2 -6.19 -8.25 -9.27
N ALA A 3 -5.14 -7.57 -9.72
CA ALA A 3 -4.06 -7.03 -8.88
C ALA A 3 -4.47 -5.75 -8.12
N ASN A 4 -5.65 -5.76 -7.47
CA ASN A 4 -6.24 -4.60 -6.78
C ASN A 4 -6.05 -4.64 -5.26
N LYS A 5 -5.28 -5.61 -4.76
CA LYS A 5 -4.98 -5.78 -3.34
C LYS A 5 -3.52 -6.12 -3.15
N ILE A 6 -2.90 -5.52 -2.15
CA ILE A 6 -1.56 -5.86 -1.67
C ILE A 6 -1.62 -6.04 -0.16
N THR A 7 -0.82 -6.95 0.37
CA THR A 7 -0.68 -7.14 1.81
C THR A 7 0.72 -6.69 2.21
N ILE A 8 0.81 -5.85 3.23
CA ILE A 8 2.07 -5.46 3.86
C ILE A 8 2.06 -5.88 5.32
N ILE A 9 3.24 -6.03 5.92
CA ILE A 9 3.38 -6.22 7.36
C ILE A 9 3.65 -4.86 7.99
N CYS A 10 2.79 -4.43 8.91
CA CYS A 10 3.03 -3.25 9.72
C CYS A 10 4.16 -3.52 10.73
N LEU A 11 4.87 -2.48 11.17
CA LEU A 11 5.91 -2.61 12.18
C LEU A 11 5.40 -3.12 13.54
N CYS A 12 4.09 -3.01 13.82
CA CYS A 12 3.46 -3.63 14.98
C CYS A 12 3.16 -5.13 14.79
N GLY A 13 3.68 -5.76 13.73
CA GLY A 13 3.56 -7.19 13.45
C GLY A 13 2.23 -7.63 12.83
N HIS A 14 1.31 -6.71 12.55
CA HIS A 14 -0.01 -7.04 11.98
C HIS A 14 0.00 -6.92 10.45
N ASP A 15 -0.70 -7.83 9.79
CA ASP A 15 -1.01 -7.74 8.37
C ASP A 15 -1.92 -6.55 8.08
N VAL A 16 -1.61 -5.81 7.02
CA VAL A 16 -2.42 -4.71 6.51
C VAL A 16 -2.72 -4.98 5.05
N VAL A 17 -4.00 -5.16 4.75
CA VAL A 17 -4.49 -5.25 3.37
C VAL A 17 -4.72 -3.85 2.86
N LEU A 18 -4.04 -3.50 1.76
CA LEU A 18 -4.25 -2.26 1.04
C LEU A 18 -5.03 -2.56 -0.24
N CYS A 19 -6.10 -1.82 -0.47
CA CYS A 19 -6.95 -1.91 -1.65
C CYS A 19 -6.64 -0.75 -2.60
N LEU A 20 -6.61 -1.03 -3.90
CA LEU A 20 -6.49 -0.01 -4.92
C LEU A 20 -7.78 0.80 -5.00
N ASP A 21 -7.68 2.10 -4.80
CA ASP A 21 -8.74 3.03 -5.11
C ASP A 21 -8.76 3.31 -6.63
N GLY A 22 -9.90 3.04 -7.26
CA GLY A 22 -10.05 3.10 -8.71
C GLY A 22 -9.95 4.52 -9.29
N TYR A 23 -10.21 5.55 -8.47
CA TYR A 23 -10.16 6.95 -8.90
C TYR A 23 -8.75 7.53 -8.80
N SER A 24 -8.14 7.45 -7.62
CA SER A 24 -6.80 7.99 -7.37
C SER A 24 -5.67 7.11 -7.89
N LYS A 25 -5.95 5.83 -8.17
CA LYS A 25 -4.94 4.78 -8.47
C LYS A 25 -3.91 4.63 -7.34
N GLU A 26 -4.32 4.88 -6.11
CA GLU A 26 -3.50 4.74 -4.90
C GLU A 26 -4.01 3.56 -4.07
N PHE A 27 -3.10 2.89 -3.35
CA PHE A 27 -3.49 1.83 -2.43
C PHE A 27 -3.68 2.38 -1.02
N PHE A 28 -4.79 2.02 -0.39
CA PHE A 28 -5.13 2.43 0.97
C PHE A 28 -5.48 1.25 1.86
N GLY A 29 -5.12 1.34 3.13
CA GLY A 29 -5.63 0.43 4.15
C GLY A 29 -5.26 0.89 5.55
N TYR A 30 -5.67 0.10 6.52
CA TYR A 30 -5.65 0.46 7.92
C TYR A 30 -5.08 -0.66 8.77
N CYS A 31 -4.18 -0.33 9.68
CA CYS A 31 -3.64 -1.29 10.64
C CYS A 31 -4.44 -1.24 11.94
N SER A 32 -5.11 -2.33 12.28
CA SER A 32 -5.87 -2.47 13.53
C SER A 32 -5.00 -2.53 14.79
N GLY A 33 -3.73 -2.93 14.66
CA GLY A 33 -2.82 -3.07 15.81
C GLY A 33 -2.25 -1.75 16.33
N CYS A 34 -2.00 -0.78 15.44
CA CYS A 34 -1.41 0.51 15.81
C CYS A 34 -2.29 1.72 15.47
N ASP A 35 -3.52 1.48 14.98
CA ASP A 35 -4.50 2.51 14.65
C ASP A 35 -3.96 3.51 13.60
N ARG A 36 -3.21 3.01 12.60
CA ARG A 36 -2.55 3.84 11.56
C ARG A 36 -3.06 3.51 10.16
N GLY A 37 -3.34 4.57 9.42
CA GLY A 37 -3.61 4.52 7.98
C GLY A 37 -2.33 4.43 7.14
N TRP A 38 -2.39 3.63 6.08
CA TRP A 38 -1.32 3.45 5.11
C TRP A 38 -1.79 3.89 3.73
N LYS A 39 -0.90 4.60 3.01
CA LYS A 39 -1.14 5.07 1.65
C LYS A 39 0.09 4.79 0.80
N LEU A 40 -0.07 4.02 -0.27
CA LEU A 40 0.98 3.73 -1.24
C LEU A 40 0.62 4.29 -2.61
N LYS A 41 1.54 5.09 -3.15
CA LYS A 41 1.46 5.62 -4.51
C LYS A 41 2.57 4.99 -5.34
N ALA A 42 2.22 4.48 -6.52
CA ALA A 42 3.21 4.02 -7.48
C ALA A 42 4.07 5.21 -7.91
N VAL A 43 5.35 5.19 -7.54
CA VAL A 43 6.33 6.13 -8.09
C VAL A 43 6.87 5.55 -9.38
N LYS A 44 6.98 6.37 -10.43
CA LYS A 44 7.75 5.96 -11.62
C LYS A 44 9.17 5.68 -11.15
N PRO A 45 9.80 4.57 -11.58
CA PRO A 45 11.20 4.35 -11.26
C PRO A 45 11.98 5.57 -11.73
N LYS A 46 12.67 6.24 -10.81
CA LYS A 46 13.68 7.24 -11.20
C LYS A 46 14.68 6.45 -12.05
N GLU A 47 14.89 6.88 -13.30
CA GLU A 47 16.01 6.38 -14.10
C GLU A 47 17.25 6.45 -13.23
N ARG A 48 17.76 5.29 -12.78
CA ARG A 48 19.07 5.23 -12.15
C ARG A 48 20.03 5.59 -13.28
N LYS A 49 20.57 6.82 -13.25
CA LYS A 49 21.74 7.10 -14.06
C LYS A 49 22.82 6.08 -13.66
N PRO A 50 23.42 5.37 -14.63
CA PRO A 50 24.46 4.39 -14.38
C PRO A 50 25.66 5.01 -13.64
#